data_AF-A0A9D9BN61-F1
#
_entry.id   AF-A0A9D9BN61-F1
#
_cell.length_a   1.000
_cell.length_b   1.000
_cell.length_c   1.000
_cell.angle_alpha   90.00
_cell.angle_beta   90.00
_cell.angle_gamma   90.00
#
_symmetry.space_group_name_H-M   'P 1'
#
loop_
_entity.id
_entity.type
_entity.pdbx_description
1 polymer ?
#
loop_
_entity_poly.entity_id
_entity_poly.type
_entity_poly.pdbx_seq_one_letter_code
_entity_poly.pdbx_strand_id
1 'polypeptide(L)'
;MIVGSNVHIGNNSYFKTEGGFIIGDNTHISRNTVVYTVNHDYEGTALPYDSKLNYKPVIIGKNVWIGMNVSIVPGVTIGDGAIIGLGTVVNRDVEPFEIVGSGKAITLKKRDLAHYDSLENQKRYGGVDGKAYERHSDSSSYLANRDKVICFVLSTGRSGSKTITKILNQDRSCHALHEDIHQLIRISTQLSYDPKNVSLKNELDAIFAFKTWPSNEGQVLIHSDQRLWNLVSYLSENFPNAKFIHLKREATSCIRSMLYRDWYQPNEYPKYNNHDWAMYRLQGDKLGVFSTSEWNEMTPLEKCTWYYSYVNSNIEASLKAIPGERHMYIEVENLSESIKDVQRFLNLDLQELNVVASNTMKKEHGHKQINENDLNEEITKAINKFN
;
A
#
# COMPACT_ATOMS: atom_id res chain seq x y z
N MET A 1 34.67 -25.14 -19.37
CA MET A 1 33.21 -25.23 -19.14
C MET A 1 32.73 -26.56 -19.68
N ILE A 2 31.86 -27.25 -18.93
CA ILE A 2 31.22 -28.52 -19.34
C ILE A 2 29.71 -28.26 -19.34
N VAL A 3 29.05 -28.64 -20.43
CA VAL A 3 27.60 -28.42 -20.63
C VAL A 3 26.95 -29.76 -20.92
N GLY A 4 25.91 -30.09 -20.15
CA GLY A 4 25.08 -31.26 -20.35
C GLY A 4 24.17 -31.15 -21.58
N SER A 5 23.32 -32.16 -21.74
CA SER A 5 22.36 -32.25 -22.83
C SER A 5 21.16 -31.33 -22.61
N ASN A 6 20.60 -30.77 -23.69
CA ASN A 6 19.37 -29.95 -23.65
C ASN A 6 19.44 -28.75 -22.70
N VAL A 7 20.59 -28.07 -22.64
CA VAL A 7 20.77 -26.84 -21.86
C VAL A 7 20.39 -25.62 -22.69
N HIS A 8 19.59 -24.71 -22.11
CA HIS A 8 19.32 -23.40 -22.68
C HIS A 8 20.14 -22.32 -21.96
N ILE A 9 20.77 -21.43 -22.72
CA ILE A 9 21.49 -20.27 -22.19
C ILE A 9 20.97 -19.01 -22.88
N GLY A 10 20.37 -18.12 -22.10
CA GLY A 10 19.82 -16.87 -22.58
C GLY A 10 20.88 -15.86 -22.98
N ASN A 11 20.51 -14.95 -23.88
CA ASN A 11 21.36 -13.89 -24.41
C ASN A 11 22.01 -13.04 -23.30
N ASN A 12 23.19 -12.48 -23.61
CA ASN A 12 23.97 -11.57 -22.77
C ASN A 12 24.42 -12.18 -21.43
N SER A 13 24.51 -13.51 -21.34
CA SER A 13 25.12 -14.17 -20.20
C SER A 13 26.65 -14.10 -20.28
N TYR A 14 27.31 -13.86 -19.15
CA TYR A 14 28.77 -13.76 -19.05
C TYR A 14 29.32 -14.78 -18.06
N PHE A 15 30.19 -15.67 -18.51
CA PHE A 15 30.76 -16.74 -17.69
C PHE A 15 32.29 -16.65 -17.66
N LYS A 16 32.85 -16.31 -16.50
CA LYS A 16 34.29 -16.33 -16.23
C LYS A 16 34.65 -17.69 -15.62
N THR A 17 35.10 -18.63 -16.46
CA THR A 17 35.10 -20.08 -16.16
C THR A 17 36.47 -20.71 -15.87
N GLU A 18 37.52 -19.92 -15.60
CA GLU A 18 38.87 -20.46 -15.37
C GLU A 18 38.97 -21.41 -14.16
N GLY A 19 38.13 -21.22 -13.14
CA GLY A 19 38.08 -22.11 -11.97
C GLY A 19 37.19 -23.34 -12.15
N GLY A 20 36.58 -23.52 -13.32
CA GLY A 20 35.69 -24.64 -13.64
C GLY A 20 34.21 -24.28 -13.55
N PHE A 21 33.45 -24.59 -14.60
CA PHE A 21 32.01 -24.37 -14.66
C PHE A 21 31.31 -25.57 -15.30
N ILE A 22 30.40 -26.20 -14.55
CA ILE A 22 29.67 -27.41 -14.96
C ILE A 22 28.17 -27.10 -14.95
N ILE A 23 27.47 -27.50 -16.01
CA ILE A 23 26.01 -27.40 -16.13
C ILE A 23 25.43 -28.78 -16.45
N GLY A 24 24.53 -29.27 -15.61
CA GLY A 24 23.82 -30.53 -15.80
C GLY A 24 22.73 -30.48 -16.87
N ASP A 25 22.23 -31.65 -17.24
CA ASP A 25 21.25 -31.82 -18.32
C ASP A 25 19.92 -31.09 -18.05
N ASN A 26 19.22 -30.68 -19.12
CA ASN A 26 17.89 -30.04 -19.09
C ASN A 26 17.81 -28.73 -18.28
N THR A 27 18.95 -28.09 -18.04
CA THR A 27 19.01 -26.84 -17.27
C THR A 27 18.71 -25.63 -18.17
N HIS A 28 17.90 -24.70 -17.66
CA HIS A 28 17.52 -23.48 -18.35
C HIS A 28 18.10 -22.27 -17.61
N ILE A 29 19.02 -21.56 -18.26
CA ILE A 29 19.59 -20.30 -17.78
C ILE A 29 19.01 -19.16 -18.62
N SER A 30 18.34 -18.21 -17.97
CA SER A 30 17.73 -17.06 -18.64
C SER A 30 18.78 -16.00 -19.03
N ARG A 31 18.32 -14.81 -19.46
CA ARG A 31 19.17 -13.75 -19.99
C ARG A 31 19.96 -13.03 -18.89
N ASN A 32 21.07 -12.40 -19.30
CA ASN A 32 21.89 -11.54 -18.45
C ASN A 32 22.42 -12.23 -17.17
N THR A 33 22.68 -13.54 -17.22
CA THR A 33 23.24 -14.27 -16.08
C THR A 33 24.76 -14.09 -16.03
N VAL A 34 25.30 -13.80 -14.85
CA VAL A 34 26.73 -13.64 -14.63
C VAL A 34 27.24 -14.76 -13.73
N VAL A 35 28.29 -15.47 -14.14
CA VAL A 35 28.94 -16.50 -13.33
C VAL A 35 30.43 -16.23 -13.26
N TYR A 36 30.95 -16.16 -12.03
CA TYR A 36 32.38 -16.13 -11.78
C TYR A 36 32.83 -17.42 -11.09
N THR A 37 33.96 -17.95 -11.54
CA THR A 37 34.66 -19.08 -10.93
C THR A 37 36.05 -18.67 -10.42
N VAL A 38 36.34 -17.37 -10.48
CA VAL A 38 37.61 -16.77 -10.10
C VAL A 38 37.36 -15.46 -9.36
N ASN A 39 38.19 -15.18 -8.37
CA ASN A 39 38.28 -13.88 -7.70
C ASN A 39 39.74 -13.49 -7.50
N HIS A 40 40.01 -12.20 -7.34
CA HIS A 40 41.33 -11.72 -6.92
C HIS A 40 41.62 -12.10 -5.47
N ASP A 41 42.89 -12.38 -5.17
CA ASP A 41 43.34 -12.59 -3.81
C ASP A 41 43.68 -11.25 -3.13
N TYR A 42 42.75 -10.74 -2.33
CA TYR A 42 42.95 -9.49 -1.59
C TYR A 42 43.80 -9.68 -0.32
N GLU A 43 44.13 -10.92 0.05
CA GLU A 43 45.11 -11.24 1.10
C GLU A 43 46.53 -11.40 0.54
N GLY A 44 46.72 -11.03 -0.73
CA GLY A 44 48.02 -11.04 -1.40
C GLY A 44 48.96 -9.94 -0.93
N THR A 45 50.00 -9.71 -1.73
CA THR A 45 51.13 -8.82 -1.39
C THR A 45 50.92 -7.35 -1.81
N ALA A 46 49.79 -7.01 -2.43
CA ALA A 46 49.48 -5.66 -2.91
C ALA A 46 48.00 -5.29 -2.70
N LEU A 47 47.71 -3.98 -2.66
CA LEU A 47 46.36 -3.43 -2.58
C LEU A 47 45.93 -2.80 -3.92
N PRO A 48 44.68 -2.96 -4.38
CA PRO A 48 43.60 -3.71 -3.70
C PRO A 48 43.76 -5.24 -3.75
N TYR A 49 44.65 -5.76 -4.59
CA TYR A 49 45.07 -7.17 -4.68
C TYR A 49 46.33 -7.27 -5.58
N ASP A 50 47.06 -8.39 -5.53
CA ASP A 50 48.16 -8.68 -6.45
C ASP A 50 47.69 -9.53 -7.66
N SER A 51 48.62 -10.15 -8.39
CA SER A 51 48.31 -10.97 -9.57
C SER A 51 47.74 -12.36 -9.24
N LYS A 52 47.65 -12.74 -7.96
CA LYS A 52 47.16 -14.05 -7.54
C LYS A 52 45.63 -14.11 -7.64
N LEU A 53 45.16 -15.26 -8.12
CA LEU A 53 43.74 -15.53 -8.35
C LEU A 53 43.31 -16.76 -7.54
N ASN A 54 42.13 -16.66 -6.94
CA ASN A 54 41.45 -17.72 -6.21
C ASN A 54 40.43 -18.39 -7.13
N TYR A 55 40.69 -19.65 -7.49
CA TYR A 55 39.84 -20.44 -8.36
C TYR A 55 38.90 -21.32 -7.53
N LYS A 56 37.59 -21.17 -7.74
CA LYS A 56 36.58 -22.03 -7.11
C LYS A 56 35.52 -22.40 -8.13
N PRO A 57 35.30 -23.69 -8.41
CA PRO A 57 34.37 -24.12 -9.44
C PRO A 57 32.93 -23.74 -9.09
N VAL A 58 32.12 -23.54 -10.12
CA VAL A 58 30.66 -23.45 -9.99
C VAL A 58 30.03 -24.68 -10.63
N ILE A 59 29.13 -25.33 -9.90
CA ILE A 59 28.45 -26.56 -10.35
C ILE A 59 26.95 -26.31 -10.37
N ILE A 60 26.32 -26.49 -11.52
CA ILE A 60 24.87 -26.45 -11.68
C ILE A 60 24.39 -27.87 -12.01
N GLY A 61 23.45 -28.39 -11.21
CA GLY A 61 22.84 -29.71 -11.38
C GLY A 61 21.94 -29.82 -12.62
N LYS A 62 21.21 -30.92 -12.73
CA LYS A 62 20.23 -31.18 -13.81
C LYS A 62 18.87 -30.56 -13.50
N ASN A 63 18.11 -30.24 -14.56
CA ASN A 63 16.75 -29.68 -14.49
C ASN A 63 16.66 -28.37 -13.67
N VAL A 64 17.74 -27.60 -13.61
CA VAL A 64 17.76 -26.33 -12.86
C VAL A 64 17.14 -25.23 -13.71
N TRP A 65 16.36 -24.34 -13.09
CA TRP A 65 15.86 -23.14 -13.74
C TRP A 65 16.45 -21.88 -13.10
N ILE A 66 17.26 -21.14 -13.86
CA ILE A 66 17.87 -19.89 -13.44
C ILE A 66 17.16 -18.72 -14.14
N GLY A 67 16.53 -17.86 -13.34
CA GLY A 67 15.85 -16.65 -13.78
C GLY A 67 16.80 -15.59 -14.36
N MET A 68 16.21 -14.54 -14.94
CA MET A 68 16.96 -13.45 -15.57
C MET A 68 17.72 -12.61 -14.54
N ASN A 69 18.86 -12.03 -14.95
CA ASN A 69 19.69 -11.14 -14.11
C ASN A 69 20.22 -11.80 -12.83
N VAL A 70 20.51 -13.11 -12.85
CA VAL A 70 21.11 -13.83 -11.71
C VAL A 70 22.63 -13.69 -11.74
N SER A 71 23.25 -13.51 -10.57
CA SER A 71 24.71 -13.52 -10.40
C SER A 71 25.14 -14.65 -9.48
N ILE A 72 26.12 -15.46 -9.89
CA ILE A 72 26.63 -16.61 -9.13
C ILE A 72 28.12 -16.39 -8.83
N VAL A 73 28.48 -16.46 -7.54
CA VAL A 73 29.86 -16.24 -7.08
C VAL A 73 30.71 -17.52 -7.15
N PRO A 74 32.06 -17.41 -7.13
CA PRO A 74 32.93 -18.58 -7.16
C PRO A 74 32.68 -19.56 -6.01
N GLY A 75 32.66 -20.86 -6.32
CA GLY A 75 32.56 -21.94 -5.34
C GLY A 75 31.15 -22.45 -5.05
N VAL A 76 30.12 -21.92 -5.73
CA VAL A 76 28.73 -22.30 -5.51
C VAL A 76 28.35 -23.59 -6.24
N THR A 77 27.67 -24.48 -5.53
CA THR A 77 26.96 -25.65 -6.07
C THR A 77 25.44 -25.43 -6.01
N ILE A 78 24.77 -25.58 -7.14
CA ILE A 78 23.30 -25.55 -7.26
C ILE A 78 22.82 -26.97 -7.54
N GLY A 79 22.07 -27.54 -6.61
CA GLY A 79 21.56 -28.91 -6.69
C GLY A 79 20.50 -29.12 -7.78
N ASP A 80 20.25 -30.39 -8.08
CA ASP A 80 19.30 -30.81 -9.11
C ASP A 80 17.88 -30.26 -8.86
N GLY A 81 17.20 -29.82 -9.92
CA GLY A 81 15.81 -29.36 -9.85
C GLY A 81 15.60 -28.03 -9.12
N ALA A 82 16.68 -27.35 -8.68
CA ALA A 82 16.58 -26.06 -8.03
C ALA A 82 16.05 -24.96 -8.96
N ILE A 83 15.38 -23.95 -8.39
CA ILE A 83 14.89 -22.77 -9.12
C ILE A 83 15.48 -21.51 -8.49
N ILE A 84 16.17 -20.72 -9.29
CA ILE A 84 16.74 -19.44 -8.89
C ILE A 84 15.87 -18.32 -9.46
N GLY A 85 15.25 -17.54 -8.59
CA GLY A 85 14.39 -16.42 -8.93
C GLY A 85 15.15 -15.27 -9.60
N LEU A 86 14.41 -14.42 -10.30
CA LEU A 86 14.94 -13.24 -11.00
C LEU A 86 15.72 -12.31 -10.05
N GLY A 87 16.85 -11.79 -10.55
CA GLY A 87 17.68 -10.81 -9.84
C GLY A 87 18.50 -11.35 -8.65
N THR A 88 18.51 -12.67 -8.43
CA THR A 88 19.14 -13.27 -7.24
C THR A 88 20.67 -13.22 -7.34
N VAL A 89 21.33 -12.87 -6.24
CA VAL A 89 22.77 -13.10 -6.04
C VAL A 89 22.95 -14.39 -5.25
N VAL A 90 23.49 -15.42 -5.90
CA VAL A 90 23.74 -16.73 -5.29
C VAL A 90 25.15 -16.72 -4.72
N ASN A 91 25.25 -16.64 -3.39
CA ASN A 91 26.50 -16.56 -2.64
C ASN A 91 26.75 -17.75 -1.68
N ARG A 92 25.89 -18.76 -1.74
CA ARG A 92 25.98 -20.02 -1.01
C ARG A 92 25.50 -21.16 -1.90
N ASP A 93 25.80 -22.38 -1.50
CA ASP A 93 25.23 -23.57 -2.12
C ASP A 93 23.70 -23.57 -2.00
N VAL A 94 23.03 -24.10 -3.02
CA VAL A 94 21.58 -24.24 -3.12
C VAL A 94 21.26 -25.73 -3.17
N GLU A 95 20.40 -26.19 -2.25
CA GLU A 95 20.08 -27.61 -2.14
C GLU A 95 19.23 -28.09 -3.34
N PRO A 96 19.25 -29.40 -3.67
CA PRO A 96 18.37 -29.96 -4.68
C PRO A 96 16.89 -29.62 -4.41
N PHE A 97 16.16 -29.25 -5.45
CA PHE A 97 14.75 -28.83 -5.44
C PHE A 97 14.45 -27.56 -4.64
N GLU A 98 15.46 -26.86 -4.13
CA GLU A 98 15.28 -25.59 -3.43
C GLU A 98 14.85 -24.50 -4.42
N ILE A 99 13.86 -23.70 -4.03
CA ILE A 99 13.45 -22.49 -4.76
C ILE A 99 13.96 -21.28 -3.98
N VAL A 100 15.03 -20.66 -4.47
CA VAL A 100 15.62 -19.46 -3.88
C VAL A 100 15.32 -18.26 -4.75
N GLY A 101 15.09 -17.09 -4.14
CA GLY A 101 14.85 -15.86 -4.87
C GLY A 101 15.46 -14.66 -4.15
N SER A 102 15.44 -13.52 -4.82
CA SER A 102 15.78 -12.24 -4.20
C SER A 102 14.87 -11.99 -2.99
N GLY A 103 15.46 -11.64 -1.85
CA GLY A 103 14.70 -11.26 -0.66
C GLY A 103 13.77 -10.07 -0.95
N LYS A 104 12.74 -9.89 -0.11
CA LYS A 104 11.95 -8.65 -0.12
C LYS A 104 12.90 -7.46 0.05
N ALA A 105 12.57 -6.32 -0.57
CA ALA A 105 13.35 -5.10 -0.45
C ALA A 105 13.77 -4.86 1.01
N ILE A 106 15.09 -4.81 1.23
CA ILE A 106 15.66 -4.53 2.54
C ILE A 106 15.82 -3.02 2.66
N THR A 107 15.21 -2.42 3.68
CA THR A 107 15.44 -1.00 3.99
C THR A 107 16.86 -0.84 4.52
N LEU A 108 17.77 -0.29 3.70
CA LEU A 108 19.17 -0.06 4.10
C LEU A 108 19.30 1.10 5.10
N LYS A 109 18.63 2.23 4.81
CA LYS A 109 18.58 3.43 5.65
C LYS A 109 17.37 4.28 5.23
N LYS A 110 16.82 5.07 6.16
CA LYS A 110 15.90 6.18 5.83
C LYS A 110 16.71 7.46 5.55
N ARG A 111 16.21 8.34 4.70
CA ARG A 111 16.80 9.68 4.52
C ARG A 111 16.68 10.46 5.84
N ASP A 112 17.61 11.36 6.10
CA ASP A 112 17.44 12.36 7.16
C ASP A 112 16.29 13.29 6.75
N LEU A 113 15.23 13.28 7.56
CA LEU A 113 14.00 14.00 7.25
C LEU A 113 14.21 15.52 7.29
N ALA A 114 14.96 16.04 8.26
CA ALA A 114 15.23 17.48 8.37
C ALA A 114 16.08 17.98 7.21
N HIS A 115 17.08 17.18 6.80
CA HIS A 115 17.87 17.49 5.62
C HIS A 115 17.04 17.45 4.34
N TYR A 116 16.18 16.43 4.19
CA TYR A 116 15.28 16.31 3.05
C TYR A 116 14.32 17.50 2.96
N ASP A 117 13.61 17.81 4.04
CA ASP A 117 12.64 18.91 4.11
C ASP A 117 13.33 20.27 3.86
N SER A 118 14.57 20.45 4.34
CA SER A 118 15.35 21.66 4.05
C SER A 118 15.61 21.83 2.56
N LEU A 119 16.02 20.77 1.85
CA LEU A 119 16.27 20.82 0.41
C LEU A 119 14.98 20.98 -0.40
N GLU A 120 13.90 20.31 0.01
CA GLU A 120 12.57 20.43 -0.61
C GLU A 120 12.03 21.86 -0.48
N ASN A 121 12.09 22.45 0.72
CA ASN A 121 11.65 23.83 0.96
C ASN A 121 12.46 24.86 0.16
N GLN A 122 13.75 24.59 -0.07
CA GLN A 122 14.61 25.41 -0.92
C GLN A 122 14.44 25.11 -2.42
N LYS A 123 13.58 24.17 -2.81
CA LYS A 123 13.37 23.69 -4.18
C LYS A 123 14.67 23.24 -4.86
N ARG A 124 15.57 22.59 -4.10
CA ARG A 124 16.89 22.15 -4.59
C ARG A 124 16.82 20.74 -5.18
N TYR A 125 16.30 20.64 -6.40
CA TYR A 125 16.19 19.40 -7.17
C TYR A 125 17.40 19.17 -8.06
N GLY A 126 17.90 17.94 -8.19
CA GLY A 126 19.01 17.60 -9.09
C GLY A 126 18.53 17.16 -10.48
N GLY A 127 19.12 17.74 -11.54
CA GLY A 127 19.04 17.28 -12.92
C GLY A 127 20.06 16.19 -13.22
N VAL A 128 19.99 15.62 -14.44
CA VAL A 128 20.83 14.48 -14.90
C VAL A 128 22.33 14.78 -14.83
N ASP A 129 22.71 16.06 -14.80
CA ASP A 129 24.08 16.58 -14.69
C ASP A 129 24.38 17.27 -13.34
N GLY A 130 23.52 17.10 -12.33
CA GLY A 130 23.68 17.72 -11.02
C GLY A 130 23.30 19.21 -10.94
N LYS A 131 22.75 19.81 -12.01
CA LYS A 131 22.21 21.18 -11.97
C LYS A 131 20.81 21.23 -11.35
N ALA A 132 20.35 22.42 -10.96
CA ALA A 132 18.98 22.61 -10.49
C ALA A 132 17.98 22.22 -11.58
N TYR A 133 17.08 21.27 -11.30
CA TYR A 133 16.04 20.88 -12.25
C TYR A 133 14.99 22.00 -12.37
N GLU A 134 14.94 22.66 -13.52
CA GLU A 134 13.87 23.60 -13.86
C GLU A 134 12.60 22.83 -14.23
N ARG A 135 11.54 23.03 -13.45
CA ARG A 135 10.27 22.33 -13.65
C ARG A 135 9.60 22.90 -14.90
N HIS A 136 9.71 22.22 -16.03
CA HIS A 136 8.83 22.48 -17.17
C HIS A 136 7.39 22.19 -16.74
N SER A 137 6.56 23.23 -16.80
CA SER A 137 5.13 23.16 -16.54
C SER A 137 4.42 22.53 -17.73
N ASP A 138 4.61 21.24 -17.97
CA ASP A 138 3.66 20.47 -18.78
C ASP A 138 2.45 20.16 -17.91
N SER A 139 1.70 21.23 -17.68
CA SER A 139 0.45 21.29 -16.95
C SER A 139 -0.68 20.90 -17.90
N SER A 140 -0.71 19.66 -18.39
CA SER A 140 -1.99 19.02 -18.76
C SER A 140 -2.71 18.75 -17.43
N SER A 141 -3.22 19.83 -16.85
CA SER A 141 -3.34 20.02 -15.41
C SER A 141 -4.64 19.48 -14.86
N TYR A 142 -4.56 19.05 -13.60
CA TYR A 142 -5.62 19.01 -12.60
C TYR A 142 -6.82 19.95 -12.80
N LEU A 143 -6.62 21.18 -13.30
CA LEU A 143 -7.72 22.11 -13.60
C LEU A 143 -8.71 21.54 -14.63
N ALA A 144 -8.23 20.82 -15.65
CA ALA A 144 -9.06 20.22 -16.69
C ALA A 144 -9.88 19.01 -16.20
N ASN A 145 -9.58 18.45 -15.03
CA ASN A 145 -10.29 17.31 -14.44
C ASN A 145 -11.23 17.69 -13.29
N ARG A 146 -11.23 18.95 -12.82
CA ARG A 146 -12.11 19.40 -11.71
C ARG A 146 -13.60 19.35 -12.05
N ASP A 147 -13.92 19.52 -13.33
CA ASP A 147 -15.30 19.52 -13.82
C ASP A 147 -15.84 18.11 -14.09
N LYS A 148 -14.99 17.07 -14.02
CA LYS A 148 -15.44 15.68 -14.15
C LYS A 148 -16.22 15.24 -12.91
N VAL A 149 -17.14 14.29 -13.10
CA VAL A 149 -17.82 13.63 -11.97
C VAL A 149 -16.83 12.68 -11.29
N ILE A 150 -16.38 13.07 -10.09
CA ILE A 150 -15.55 12.25 -9.20
C ILE A 150 -16.40 11.87 -7.99
N CYS A 151 -16.39 10.60 -7.61
CA CYS A 151 -17.08 10.12 -6.42
C CYS A 151 -16.09 9.87 -5.29
N PHE A 152 -16.32 10.45 -4.11
CA PHE A 152 -15.57 10.17 -2.89
C PHE A 152 -16.41 9.31 -1.94
N VAL A 153 -15.93 8.11 -1.61
CA VAL A 153 -16.57 7.23 -0.64
C VAL A 153 -15.96 7.48 0.74
N LEU A 154 -16.80 8.02 1.63
CA LEU A 154 -16.48 8.39 3.00
C LEU A 154 -16.86 7.24 3.94
N SER A 155 -15.94 6.84 4.82
CA SER A 155 -16.23 5.80 5.82
C SER A 155 -15.26 5.89 7.00
N THR A 156 -15.55 5.17 8.08
CA THR A 156 -14.66 5.03 9.25
C THR A 156 -13.42 4.18 9.00
N GLY A 157 -13.35 3.49 7.85
CA GLY A 157 -12.53 2.29 7.70
C GLY A 157 -13.19 1.09 8.38
N ARG A 158 -12.87 -0.12 7.91
CA ARG A 158 -13.53 -1.39 8.33
C ARG A 158 -15.03 -1.49 7.98
N SER A 159 -15.53 -0.54 7.19
CA SER A 159 -16.92 -0.44 6.72
C SER A 159 -17.08 -0.83 5.25
N GLY A 160 -16.38 -1.86 4.77
CA GLY A 160 -16.60 -2.37 3.40
C GLY A 160 -16.13 -1.47 2.24
N SER A 161 -15.28 -0.46 2.49
CA SER A 161 -14.71 0.44 1.46
C SER A 161 -13.99 -0.30 0.31
N LYS A 162 -13.29 -1.39 0.61
CA LYS A 162 -12.68 -2.26 -0.41
C LYS A 162 -13.71 -3.11 -1.17
N THR A 163 -14.87 -3.38 -0.57
CA THR A 163 -15.94 -4.18 -1.18
C THR A 163 -16.68 -3.35 -2.22
N ILE A 164 -17.09 -2.12 -1.88
CA ILE A 164 -17.77 -1.23 -2.83
C ILE A 164 -16.91 -0.91 -4.06
N THR A 165 -15.60 -0.68 -3.88
CA THR A 165 -14.68 -0.42 -5.01
C THR A 165 -14.56 -1.63 -5.94
N LYS A 166 -14.50 -2.85 -5.38
CA LYS A 166 -14.52 -4.08 -6.19
C LYS A 166 -15.82 -4.29 -6.95
N ILE A 167 -16.96 -3.92 -6.37
CA ILE A 167 -18.27 -4.05 -7.00
C ILE A 167 -18.36 -3.07 -8.16
N LEU A 168 -18.05 -1.79 -7.93
CA LEU A 168 -18.12 -0.76 -8.97
C LEU A 168 -17.13 -1.01 -10.12
N ASN A 169 -15.95 -1.57 -9.86
CA ASN A 169 -15.00 -1.93 -10.91
C ASN A 169 -15.45 -3.10 -11.83
N GLN A 170 -16.59 -3.74 -11.57
CA GLN A 170 -17.20 -4.66 -12.53
C GLN A 170 -17.81 -3.89 -13.73
N ASP A 171 -18.22 -2.63 -13.51
CA ASP A 171 -18.65 -1.71 -14.56
C ASP A 171 -17.44 -1.09 -15.27
N ARG A 172 -17.34 -1.29 -16.60
CA ARG A 172 -16.24 -0.71 -17.40
C ARG A 172 -16.29 0.81 -17.48
N SER A 173 -17.42 1.42 -17.18
CA SER A 173 -17.59 2.88 -17.09
C SER A 173 -17.10 3.44 -15.76
N CYS A 174 -16.64 2.59 -14.83
CA CYS A 174 -16.08 2.99 -13.55
C CYS A 174 -14.57 2.75 -13.47
N HIS A 175 -13.89 3.62 -12.72
CA HIS A 175 -12.54 3.38 -12.24
C HIS A 175 -12.47 3.69 -10.75
N ALA A 176 -12.62 2.67 -9.92
CA ALA A 176 -12.68 2.78 -8.47
C ALA A 176 -11.35 2.38 -7.81
N LEU A 177 -10.80 3.30 -7.02
CA LEU A 177 -9.52 3.21 -6.34
C LEU A 177 -9.75 3.11 -4.82
N HIS A 178 -8.97 2.26 -4.15
CA HIS A 178 -9.03 2.06 -2.71
C HIS A 178 -7.69 2.46 -2.09
N GLU A 179 -7.70 3.50 -1.25
CA GLU A 179 -6.53 4.03 -0.52
C GLU A 179 -5.32 4.31 -1.44
N ASP A 180 -5.55 4.90 -2.61
CA ASP A 180 -4.52 5.15 -3.62
C ASP A 180 -3.60 6.33 -3.29
N ILE A 181 -3.99 7.19 -2.34
CA ILE A 181 -3.23 8.37 -1.91
C ILE A 181 -2.76 8.19 -0.46
N HIS A 182 -1.62 7.53 -0.28
CA HIS A 182 -1.10 7.18 1.05
C HIS A 182 -0.90 8.39 1.98
N GLN A 183 -0.55 9.56 1.44
CA GLN A 183 -0.32 10.78 2.21
C GLN A 183 -1.60 11.29 2.92
N LEU A 184 -2.80 10.96 2.41
CA LEU A 184 -4.05 11.46 2.97
C LEU A 184 -4.23 11.05 4.42
N ILE A 185 -3.66 9.93 4.86
CA ILE A 185 -3.80 9.52 6.26
C ILE A 185 -3.14 10.49 7.23
N ARG A 186 -1.95 10.95 6.89
CA ARG A 186 -1.24 11.93 7.68
C ARG A 186 -1.93 13.29 7.57
N ILE A 187 -2.19 13.73 6.34
CA ILE A 187 -2.72 15.06 6.06
C ILE A 187 -4.10 15.24 6.69
N SER A 188 -5.02 14.31 6.44
CA SER A 188 -6.39 14.36 6.97
C SER A 188 -6.40 14.38 8.50
N THR A 189 -5.65 13.48 9.15
CA THR A 189 -5.59 13.42 10.63
C THR A 189 -4.95 14.67 11.21
N GLN A 190 -3.86 15.18 10.63
CA GLN A 190 -3.21 16.41 11.12
C GLN A 190 -4.09 17.64 10.91
N LEU A 191 -4.83 17.73 9.80
CA LEU A 191 -5.83 18.78 9.58
C LEU A 191 -7.02 18.67 10.53
N SER A 192 -7.33 17.49 11.07
CA SER A 192 -8.33 17.37 12.15
C SER A 192 -7.86 18.06 13.43
N TYR A 193 -6.56 18.01 13.72
CA TYR A 193 -5.97 18.67 14.90
C TYR A 193 -5.68 20.15 14.68
N ASP A 194 -5.30 20.54 13.46
CA ASP A 194 -5.03 21.92 13.07
C ASP A 194 -5.66 22.24 11.70
N PRO A 195 -6.96 22.60 11.65
CA PRO A 195 -7.66 22.91 10.39
C PRO A 195 -7.11 24.13 9.64
N LYS A 196 -6.29 24.97 10.31
CA LYS A 196 -5.72 26.19 9.74
C LYS A 196 -4.32 25.96 9.16
N ASN A 197 -3.81 24.72 9.19
CA ASN A 197 -2.48 24.41 8.70
C ASN A 197 -2.33 24.64 7.19
N VAL A 198 -1.74 25.77 6.81
CA VAL A 198 -1.56 26.17 5.40
C VAL A 198 -0.62 25.23 4.66
N SER A 199 0.43 24.73 5.33
CA SER A 199 1.40 23.81 4.71
C SER A 199 0.73 22.52 4.25
N LEU A 200 -0.09 21.91 5.10
CA LEU A 200 -0.83 20.70 4.77
C LEU A 200 -1.88 20.91 3.67
N LYS A 201 -2.51 22.10 3.63
CA LYS A 201 -3.42 22.46 2.53
C LYS A 201 -2.68 22.60 1.21
N ASN A 202 -1.52 23.26 1.20
CA ASN A 202 -0.67 23.35 0.01
C ASN A 202 -0.18 21.98 -0.46
N GLU A 203 0.15 21.07 0.46
CA GLU A 203 0.49 19.70 0.12
C GLU A 203 -0.70 18.95 -0.49
N LEU A 204 -1.90 19.13 0.07
CA LEU A 204 -3.13 18.55 -0.46
C LEU A 204 -3.42 19.07 -1.88
N ASP A 205 -3.26 20.38 -2.09
CA ASP A 205 -3.36 21.02 -3.41
C ASP A 205 -2.34 20.43 -4.38
N ALA A 206 -1.09 20.26 -3.97
CA ALA A 206 -0.06 19.64 -4.81
C ALA A 206 -0.38 18.19 -5.17
N ILE A 207 -0.83 17.40 -4.19
CA ILE A 207 -1.23 16.01 -4.42
C ILE A 207 -2.31 15.95 -5.49
N PHE A 208 -3.40 16.71 -5.32
CA PHE A 208 -4.47 16.69 -6.30
C PHE A 208 -4.07 17.37 -7.63
N ALA A 209 -3.14 18.33 -7.60
CA ALA A 209 -2.61 19.00 -8.79
C ALA A 209 -1.81 18.09 -9.72
N PHE A 210 -1.00 17.21 -9.14
CA PHE A 210 -0.07 16.35 -9.89
C PHE A 210 -0.55 14.91 -10.03
N LYS A 211 -1.54 14.49 -9.25
CA LYS A 211 -2.04 13.13 -9.33
C LYS A 211 -2.86 12.95 -10.60
N THR A 212 -2.26 12.27 -11.57
CA THR A 212 -2.95 11.78 -12.77
C THR A 212 -3.64 10.47 -12.42
N TRP A 213 -4.97 10.46 -12.37
CA TRP A 213 -5.71 9.20 -12.32
C TRP A 213 -5.92 8.68 -13.74
N PRO A 214 -5.32 7.54 -14.10
CA PRO A 214 -5.54 6.94 -15.41
C PRO A 214 -7.00 6.52 -15.49
N SER A 215 -7.80 7.27 -16.24
CA SER A 215 -9.16 6.90 -16.60
C SER A 215 -9.29 6.97 -18.12
N ASN A 216 -10.01 6.02 -18.68
CA ASN A 216 -10.44 6.13 -20.07
C ASN A 216 -11.44 7.30 -20.18
N GLU A 217 -11.54 7.88 -21.37
CA GLU A 217 -12.52 8.93 -21.65
C GLU A 217 -13.93 8.44 -21.31
N GLY A 218 -14.67 9.25 -20.53
CA GLY A 218 -16.04 8.94 -20.09
C GLY A 218 -16.16 8.08 -18.82
N GLN A 219 -15.08 7.58 -18.22
CA GLN A 219 -15.18 6.84 -16.95
C GLN A 219 -15.45 7.75 -15.75
N VAL A 220 -16.30 7.27 -14.82
CA VAL A 220 -16.49 7.86 -13.50
C VAL A 220 -15.36 7.41 -12.58
N LEU A 221 -14.62 8.38 -12.03
CA LEU A 221 -13.56 8.14 -11.05
C LEU A 221 -14.17 7.99 -9.66
N ILE A 222 -13.83 6.93 -8.93
CA ILE A 222 -14.27 6.71 -7.56
C ILE A 222 -13.07 6.53 -6.64
N HIS A 223 -12.98 7.34 -5.58
CA HIS A 223 -11.95 7.22 -4.53
C HIS A 223 -12.59 6.78 -3.23
N SER A 224 -12.14 5.64 -2.69
CA SER A 224 -12.55 5.18 -1.38
C SER A 224 -11.37 5.16 -0.43
N ASP A 225 -11.49 5.96 0.64
CA ASP A 225 -10.48 6.04 1.68
C ASP A 225 -11.15 6.47 3.00
N GLN A 226 -10.73 5.84 4.10
CA GLN A 226 -11.19 6.11 5.46
C GLN A 226 -10.74 7.47 6.03
N ARG A 227 -10.08 8.30 5.23
CA ARG A 227 -9.55 9.62 5.63
C ARG A 227 -10.10 10.76 4.78
N LEU A 228 -10.93 10.47 3.78
CA LEU A 228 -11.61 11.51 3.00
C LEU A 228 -12.67 12.27 3.81
N TRP A 229 -13.17 11.68 4.91
CA TRP A 229 -14.25 12.28 5.70
C TRP A 229 -13.93 13.68 6.22
N ASN A 230 -12.68 13.96 6.63
CA ASN A 230 -12.28 15.27 7.14
C ASN A 230 -12.00 16.28 6.01
N LEU A 231 -12.06 15.83 4.75
CA LEU A 231 -11.71 16.64 3.58
C LEU A 231 -12.94 17.04 2.77
N VAL A 232 -14.16 16.75 3.24
CA VAL A 232 -15.40 17.00 2.47
C VAL A 232 -15.53 18.45 2.02
N SER A 233 -15.30 19.45 2.88
CA SER A 233 -15.34 20.87 2.50
C SER A 233 -14.26 21.22 1.46
N TYR A 234 -13.03 20.76 1.67
CA TYR A 234 -11.95 20.96 0.69
C TYR A 234 -12.30 20.35 -0.68
N LEU A 235 -12.81 19.11 -0.67
CA LEU A 235 -13.16 18.37 -1.87
C LEU A 235 -14.37 19.00 -2.58
N SER A 236 -15.37 19.47 -1.85
CA SER A 236 -16.56 20.08 -2.45
C SER A 236 -16.26 21.43 -3.10
N GLU A 237 -15.35 22.21 -2.51
CA GLU A 237 -14.87 23.49 -3.03
C GLU A 237 -13.98 23.32 -4.27
N ASN A 238 -13.09 22.32 -4.27
CA ASN A 238 -12.12 22.12 -5.36
C ASN A 238 -12.63 21.20 -6.48
N PHE A 239 -13.67 20.40 -6.22
CA PHE A 239 -14.33 19.54 -7.21
C PHE A 239 -15.84 19.83 -7.19
N PRO A 240 -16.30 20.85 -7.94
CA PRO A 240 -17.69 21.31 -7.88
C PRO A 240 -18.73 20.26 -8.27
N ASN A 241 -18.33 19.29 -9.13
CA ASN A 241 -19.19 18.19 -9.57
C ASN A 241 -18.95 16.88 -8.77
N ALA A 242 -18.16 16.93 -7.69
CA ALA A 242 -17.89 15.76 -6.89
C ALA A 242 -19.14 15.25 -6.17
N LYS A 243 -19.30 13.93 -6.19
CA LYS A 243 -20.33 13.18 -5.48
C LYS A 243 -19.74 12.51 -4.25
N PHE A 244 -20.52 12.34 -3.20
CA PHE A 244 -20.08 11.78 -1.93
C PHE A 244 -20.97 10.60 -1.51
N ILE A 245 -20.36 9.46 -1.25
CA ILE A 245 -21.08 8.29 -0.71
C ILE A 245 -20.63 8.11 0.73
N HIS A 246 -21.54 8.29 1.69
CA HIS A 246 -21.30 7.87 3.07
C HIS A 246 -21.59 6.37 3.18
N LEU A 247 -20.53 5.57 3.24
CA LEU A 247 -20.61 4.13 3.42
C LEU A 247 -20.45 3.78 4.90
N LYS A 248 -21.55 3.35 5.52
CA LYS A 248 -21.61 2.94 6.91
C LYS A 248 -21.81 1.44 7.00
N ARG A 249 -21.30 0.85 8.07
CA ARG A 249 -21.47 -0.57 8.40
C ARG A 249 -22.09 -0.63 9.77
N GLU A 250 -22.84 -1.69 10.07
CA GLU A 250 -23.35 -1.92 11.42
C GLU A 250 -22.24 -1.75 12.47
N ALA A 251 -22.55 -0.98 13.52
CA ALA A 251 -21.56 -0.45 14.46
C ALA A 251 -20.81 -1.56 15.19
N THR A 252 -21.52 -2.57 15.69
CA THR A 252 -20.95 -3.71 16.42
C THR A 252 -19.96 -4.46 15.55
N SER A 253 -20.34 -4.75 14.30
CA SER A 253 -19.53 -5.44 13.32
C SER A 253 -18.28 -4.63 12.91
N CYS A 254 -18.42 -3.31 12.82
CA CYS A 254 -17.31 -2.42 12.50
C CYS A 254 -16.31 -2.34 13.67
N ILE A 255 -16.78 -2.05 14.88
CA ILE A 255 -15.96 -1.93 16.10
C ILE A 255 -15.27 -3.26 16.43
N ARG A 256 -15.98 -4.39 16.32
CA ARG A 256 -15.39 -5.72 16.48
C ARG A 256 -14.23 -5.94 15.49
N SER A 257 -14.41 -5.53 14.22
CA SER A 257 -13.33 -5.61 13.23
C SER A 257 -12.14 -4.68 13.53
N MET A 258 -12.34 -3.57 14.24
CA MET A 258 -11.24 -2.69 14.68
C MET A 258 -10.44 -3.36 15.80
N LEU A 259 -11.14 -3.91 16.80
CA LEU A 259 -10.54 -4.59 17.94
C LEU A 259 -9.73 -5.83 17.55
N TYR A 260 -10.22 -6.66 16.63
CA TYR A 260 -9.45 -7.81 16.10
C TYR A 260 -8.18 -7.42 15.33
N ARG A 261 -8.00 -6.13 15.05
CA ARG A 261 -6.80 -5.59 14.41
C ARG A 261 -5.96 -4.77 15.36
N ASP A 262 -6.18 -4.98 16.65
CA ASP A 262 -5.43 -4.35 17.74
C ASP A 262 -5.50 -2.81 17.70
N TRP A 263 -6.58 -2.22 17.16
CA TRP A 263 -6.74 -0.77 17.15
C TRP A 263 -6.72 -0.21 18.58
N TYR A 264 -5.89 0.80 18.82
CA TYR A 264 -5.66 1.42 20.13
C TYR A 264 -5.09 0.49 21.22
N GLN A 265 -4.64 -0.72 20.87
CA GLN A 265 -3.99 -1.61 21.82
C GLN A 265 -2.50 -1.26 21.96
N PRO A 266 -1.87 -1.50 23.12
CA PRO A 266 -0.43 -1.25 23.31
C PRO A 266 0.46 -1.99 22.29
N ASN A 267 0.04 -3.18 21.85
CA ASN A 267 0.75 -4.00 20.86
C ASN A 267 0.38 -3.67 19.40
N GLU A 268 -0.42 -2.64 19.14
CA GLU A 268 -0.63 -2.11 17.78
C GLU A 268 0.75 -1.83 17.12
N TYR A 269 1.72 -1.38 17.93
CA TYR A 269 3.15 -1.32 17.67
C TYR A 269 3.87 -2.49 18.39
N PRO A 270 4.15 -3.64 17.72
CA PRO A 270 5.32 -3.76 16.85
C PRO A 270 5.12 -4.65 15.60
N LYS A 271 3.89 -5.11 15.30
CA LYS A 271 3.60 -5.90 14.07
C LYS A 271 3.66 -5.06 12.79
N TYR A 272 3.52 -3.74 12.90
CA TYR A 272 3.40 -2.82 11.77
C TYR A 272 4.33 -1.59 11.88
N ASN A 273 5.60 -1.80 12.23
CA ASN A 273 6.60 -0.74 12.46
C ASN A 273 6.86 0.26 11.29
N ASN A 274 6.11 0.20 10.20
CA ASN A 274 6.16 1.15 9.08
C ASN A 274 4.79 1.38 8.39
N HIS A 275 3.64 1.10 9.02
CA HIS A 275 2.34 1.42 8.40
C HIS A 275 1.73 2.70 8.97
N ASP A 276 1.58 3.70 8.10
CA ASP A 276 1.05 5.03 8.40
C ASP A 276 -0.33 5.02 9.10
N TRP A 277 -1.14 3.96 8.91
CA TRP A 277 -2.46 3.86 9.52
C TRP A 277 -2.48 3.88 11.05
N ALA A 278 -1.51 3.20 11.69
CA ALA A 278 -1.42 3.18 13.15
C ALA A 278 -0.81 4.49 13.69
N MET A 279 0.18 5.03 12.99
CA MET A 279 0.87 6.28 13.37
C MET A 279 -0.08 7.49 13.38
N TYR A 280 -0.98 7.56 12.40
CA TYR A 280 -1.91 8.68 12.23
C TYR A 280 -3.35 8.28 12.56
N ARG A 281 -3.54 7.34 13.49
CA ARG A 281 -4.85 7.06 14.08
C ARG A 281 -5.30 8.26 14.90
N LEU A 282 -6.56 8.65 14.73
CA LEU A 282 -7.16 9.81 15.37
C LEU A 282 -7.18 9.61 16.90
N GLN A 283 -6.82 10.63 17.66
CA GLN A 283 -6.78 10.61 19.13
C GLN A 283 -7.72 11.68 19.67
N GLY A 284 -8.60 11.32 20.61
CA GLY A 284 -9.63 12.24 21.11
C GLY A 284 -9.08 13.37 21.99
N ASP A 285 -7.98 13.12 22.71
CA ASP A 285 -7.29 14.15 23.48
C ASP A 285 -6.68 15.24 22.59
N LYS A 286 -6.09 14.84 21.46
CA LYS A 286 -5.51 15.77 20.48
C LYS A 286 -6.55 16.63 19.76
N LEU A 287 -7.81 16.20 19.75
CA LEU A 287 -8.94 16.99 19.25
C LEU A 287 -9.55 17.90 20.32
N GLY A 288 -9.09 17.81 21.57
CA GLY A 288 -9.71 18.49 22.70
C GLY A 288 -11.09 17.94 23.08
N VAL A 289 -11.45 16.74 22.61
CA VAL A 289 -12.71 16.07 22.99
C VAL A 289 -12.62 15.49 24.40
N PHE A 290 -11.44 15.02 24.78
CA PHE A 290 -11.13 14.52 26.11
C PHE A 290 -9.88 15.21 26.64
N SER A 291 -9.69 15.25 27.96
CA SER A 291 -8.38 15.51 28.53
C SER A 291 -7.42 14.34 28.25
N THR A 292 -6.11 14.59 28.29
CA THR A 292 -5.10 13.53 28.15
C THR A 292 -5.24 12.44 29.21
N SER A 293 -5.68 12.76 30.43
CA SER A 293 -5.91 11.74 31.48
C SER A 293 -7.07 10.82 31.10
N GLU A 294 -8.22 11.40 30.78
CA GLU A 294 -9.42 10.64 30.39
C GLU A 294 -9.14 9.75 29.18
N TRP A 295 -8.46 10.28 28.16
CA TRP A 295 -8.10 9.50 26.99
C TRP A 295 -7.17 8.33 27.31
N ASN A 296 -6.20 8.53 28.20
CA ASN A 296 -5.28 7.45 28.57
C ASN A 296 -5.95 6.36 29.40
N GLU A 297 -6.96 6.70 30.19
CA GLU A 297 -7.76 5.76 30.99
C GLU A 297 -8.77 4.95 30.16
N MET A 298 -9.22 5.49 29.02
CA MET A 298 -10.15 4.79 28.13
C MET A 298 -9.57 3.48 27.58
N THR A 299 -10.40 2.44 27.64
CA THR A 299 -10.11 1.13 27.04
C THR A 299 -10.06 1.21 25.51
N PRO A 300 -9.36 0.26 24.84
CA PRO A 300 -9.38 0.17 23.38
C PRO A 300 -10.78 0.04 22.78
N LEU A 301 -11.70 -0.63 23.48
CA LEU A 301 -13.11 -0.69 23.11
C LEU A 301 -13.74 0.71 23.09
N GLU A 302 -13.62 1.45 24.18
CA GLU A 302 -14.17 2.81 24.27
C GLU A 302 -13.56 3.74 23.20
N LYS A 303 -12.25 3.64 22.95
CA LYS A 303 -11.57 4.40 21.89
C LYS A 303 -12.07 4.04 20.49
N CYS A 304 -12.24 2.75 20.19
CA CYS A 304 -12.79 2.30 18.91
C CYS A 304 -14.24 2.77 18.73
N THR A 305 -15.05 2.69 19.78
CA THR A 305 -16.45 3.14 19.75
C THR A 305 -16.54 4.65 19.57
N TRP A 306 -15.79 5.43 20.35
CA TRP A 306 -15.70 6.87 20.16
C TRP A 306 -15.26 7.22 18.74
N TYR A 307 -14.21 6.58 18.22
CA TYR A 307 -13.73 6.83 16.86
C TYR A 307 -14.81 6.56 15.82
N TYR A 308 -15.54 5.45 15.96
CA TYR A 308 -16.63 5.09 15.06
C TYR A 308 -17.76 6.13 15.07
N SER A 309 -18.24 6.52 16.26
CA SER A 309 -19.29 7.53 16.40
C SER A 309 -18.81 8.90 15.90
N TYR A 310 -17.64 9.35 16.36
CA TYR A 310 -17.05 10.63 16.01
C TYR A 310 -16.90 10.78 14.49
N VAL A 311 -16.29 9.82 13.80
CA VAL A 311 -16.08 9.92 12.35
C VAL A 311 -17.41 9.92 11.58
N ASN A 312 -18.36 9.05 11.93
CA ASN A 312 -19.67 9.05 11.25
C ASN A 312 -20.44 10.35 11.48
N SER A 313 -20.49 10.86 12.71
CA SER A 313 -21.16 12.14 13.01
C SER A 313 -20.52 13.31 12.28
N ASN A 314 -19.19 13.31 12.10
CA ASN A 314 -18.50 14.33 11.32
C ASN A 314 -18.77 14.21 9.81
N ILE A 315 -18.89 12.99 9.26
CA ILE A 315 -19.35 12.79 7.87
C ILE A 315 -20.75 13.38 7.71
N GLU A 316 -21.68 12.97 8.57
CA GLU A 316 -23.07 13.42 8.53
C GLU A 316 -23.18 14.94 8.66
N ALA A 317 -22.42 15.55 9.59
CA ALA A 317 -22.36 17.00 9.76
C ALA A 317 -21.80 17.71 8.52
N SER A 318 -20.73 17.18 7.92
CA SER A 318 -20.11 17.77 6.72
C SER A 318 -21.03 17.69 5.50
N LEU A 319 -21.76 16.58 5.35
CA LEU A 319 -22.68 16.39 4.23
C LEU A 319 -23.93 17.28 4.31
N LYS A 320 -24.33 17.79 5.48
CA LYS A 320 -25.44 18.76 5.60
C LYS A 320 -25.22 20.04 4.80
N ALA A 321 -23.96 20.41 4.55
CA ALA A 321 -23.60 21.57 3.73
C ALA A 321 -23.50 21.26 2.23
N ILE A 322 -23.66 20.00 1.84
CA ILE A 322 -23.57 19.54 0.45
C ILE A 322 -25.00 19.39 -0.11
N PRO A 323 -25.27 19.82 -1.36
CA PRO A 323 -26.55 19.58 -2.00
C PRO A 323 -26.93 18.10 -2.05
N GLY A 324 -28.21 17.77 -1.84
CA GLY A 324 -28.69 16.39 -1.71
C GLY A 324 -28.42 15.51 -2.93
N GLU A 325 -28.37 16.09 -4.13
CA GLU A 325 -28.03 15.40 -5.38
C GLU A 325 -26.54 15.03 -5.49
N ARG A 326 -25.69 15.61 -4.63
CA ARG A 326 -24.25 15.36 -4.58
C ARG A 326 -23.85 14.42 -3.46
N HIS A 327 -24.77 13.93 -2.63
CA HIS A 327 -24.43 12.94 -1.62
C HIS A 327 -25.49 11.86 -1.43
N MET A 328 -25.07 10.67 -1.03
CA MET A 328 -25.98 9.59 -0.63
C MET A 328 -25.42 8.81 0.56
N TYR A 329 -26.32 8.12 1.26
CA TYR A 329 -26.00 7.23 2.37
C TYR A 329 -26.24 5.78 1.97
N ILE A 330 -25.34 4.89 2.36
CA ILE A 330 -25.44 3.45 2.09
C ILE A 330 -24.96 2.67 3.30
N GLU A 331 -25.75 1.67 3.69
CA GLU A 331 -25.31 0.62 4.59
C GLU A 331 -24.72 -0.53 3.79
N VAL A 332 -23.53 -0.99 4.18
CA VAL A 332 -22.82 -2.10 3.53
C VAL A 332 -23.70 -3.35 3.47
N GLU A 333 -24.48 -3.58 4.51
CA GLU A 333 -25.43 -4.69 4.65
C GLU A 333 -26.51 -4.66 3.56
N ASN A 334 -26.93 -3.45 3.15
CA ASN A 334 -27.99 -3.25 2.15
C ASN A 334 -27.42 -3.01 0.75
N LEU A 335 -26.10 -3.18 0.55
CA LEU A 335 -25.45 -2.84 -0.72
C LEU A 335 -26.01 -3.63 -1.91
N SER A 336 -26.48 -4.85 -1.69
CA SER A 336 -27.12 -5.66 -2.75
C SER A 336 -28.43 -5.05 -3.26
N GLU A 337 -29.20 -4.42 -2.37
CA GLU A 337 -30.47 -3.76 -2.70
C GLU A 337 -30.24 -2.36 -3.25
N SER A 338 -29.24 -1.64 -2.70
CA SER A 338 -28.95 -0.25 -3.06
C SER A 338 -28.03 -0.09 -4.28
N ILE A 339 -27.45 -1.15 -4.86
CA ILE A 339 -26.44 -1.01 -5.92
C ILE A 339 -26.96 -0.28 -7.16
N LYS A 340 -28.24 -0.50 -7.52
CA LYS A 340 -28.89 0.20 -8.63
C LYS A 340 -29.07 1.69 -8.33
N ASP A 341 -29.28 2.05 -7.07
CA ASP A 341 -29.33 3.45 -6.64
C ASP A 341 -27.95 4.10 -6.69
N VAL A 342 -26.88 3.36 -6.38
CA VAL A 342 -25.50 3.84 -6.60
C VAL A 342 -25.24 4.11 -8.07
N GLN A 343 -25.66 3.21 -8.96
CA GLN A 343 -25.49 3.41 -10.40
C GLN A 343 -26.22 4.65 -10.89
N ARG A 344 -27.50 4.84 -10.51
CA ARG A 344 -28.24 6.07 -10.81
C ARG A 344 -27.55 7.31 -10.24
N PHE A 345 -27.14 7.23 -8.99
CA PHE A 345 -26.44 8.32 -8.32
C PHE A 345 -25.14 8.68 -9.03
N LEU A 346 -24.43 7.73 -9.63
CA LEU A 346 -23.21 7.98 -10.40
C LEU A 346 -23.44 8.28 -11.89
N ASN A 347 -24.70 8.35 -12.34
CA ASN A 347 -25.08 8.49 -13.75
C ASN A 347 -24.54 7.35 -14.63
N LEU A 348 -24.55 6.13 -14.12
CA LEU A 348 -24.13 4.92 -14.81
C LEU A 348 -25.34 4.18 -15.39
N ASP A 349 -25.11 3.40 -16.44
CA ASP A 349 -26.09 2.46 -16.95
C ASP A 349 -26.41 1.39 -15.90
N LEU A 350 -27.69 1.03 -15.80
CA LEU A 350 -28.14 -0.01 -14.89
C LEU A 350 -27.71 -1.38 -15.40
N GLN A 351 -26.93 -2.09 -14.58
CA GLN A 351 -26.43 -3.43 -14.86
C GLN A 351 -26.32 -4.24 -13.58
N GLU A 352 -26.48 -5.55 -13.69
CA GLU A 352 -26.34 -6.47 -12.56
C GLU A 352 -24.87 -6.58 -12.15
N LEU A 353 -24.55 -6.21 -10.90
CA LEU A 353 -23.21 -6.31 -10.35
C LEU A 353 -23.17 -7.38 -9.26
N ASN A 354 -22.14 -8.23 -9.27
CA ASN A 354 -22.00 -9.28 -8.27
C ASN A 354 -21.60 -8.68 -6.91
N VAL A 355 -22.53 -8.63 -5.97
CA VAL A 355 -22.30 -8.20 -4.59
C VAL A 355 -21.88 -9.40 -3.75
N VAL A 356 -20.56 -9.70 -3.74
CA VAL A 356 -20.01 -10.72 -2.84
C VAL A 356 -19.77 -10.09 -1.48
N ALA A 357 -20.58 -10.44 -0.47
CA ALA A 357 -20.29 -10.11 0.92
C ALA A 357 -18.97 -10.78 1.32
N SER A 358 -17.88 -10.02 1.38
CA SER A 358 -16.58 -10.55 1.80
C SER A 358 -16.57 -10.77 3.32
N ASN A 359 -17.28 -11.79 3.79
CA ASN A 359 -17.36 -12.18 5.20
C ASN A 359 -16.53 -13.43 5.50
N THR A 360 -15.34 -13.57 4.91
CA THR A 360 -14.38 -14.59 5.34
C THR A 360 -13.15 -13.93 5.94
N MET A 361 -13.24 -13.67 7.24
CA MET A 361 -12.05 -13.52 8.08
C MET A 361 -11.23 -14.81 7.98
N LYS A 362 -9.98 -14.74 7.53
CA LYS A 362 -9.01 -15.80 7.79
C LYS A 362 -8.74 -15.82 9.29
N LYS A 363 -9.02 -16.93 9.96
CA LYS A 363 -8.89 -17.21 11.41
C LYS A 363 -7.47 -17.05 12.00
N GLU A 364 -6.52 -16.49 11.26
CA GLU A 364 -5.09 -16.47 11.63
C GLU A 364 -4.63 -15.21 12.37
N HIS A 365 -5.53 -14.31 12.78
CA HIS A 365 -5.14 -13.21 13.67
C HIS A 365 -5.37 -13.67 15.10
N GLY A 366 -4.38 -14.39 15.63
CA GLY A 366 -4.42 -14.91 16.98
C GLY A 366 -4.47 -13.79 18.01
N HIS A 367 -5.63 -13.62 18.66
CA HIS A 367 -5.77 -13.26 20.06
C HIS A 367 -7.16 -13.67 20.59
N LYS A 368 -7.11 -14.46 21.68
CA LYS A 368 -8.13 -14.87 22.68
C LYS A 368 -9.55 -15.22 22.21
N GLN A 369 -10.00 -16.40 22.64
CA GLN A 369 -11.42 -16.79 22.77
C GLN A 369 -12.15 -15.79 23.68
N ILE A 370 -12.51 -14.63 23.15
CA ILE A 370 -13.55 -13.80 23.76
C ILE A 370 -14.86 -14.37 23.25
N ASN A 371 -15.77 -14.73 24.15
CA ASN A 371 -17.12 -15.12 23.80
C ASN A 371 -17.75 -13.99 22.97
N GLU A 372 -18.13 -14.26 21.73
CA GLU A 372 -18.62 -13.25 20.79
C GLU A 372 -19.89 -12.54 21.31
N ASN A 373 -20.70 -13.24 22.11
CA ASN A 373 -21.91 -12.67 22.69
C ASN A 373 -21.58 -11.62 23.75
N ASP A 374 -20.63 -11.90 24.65
CA ASP A 374 -20.22 -10.99 25.73
C ASP A 374 -19.59 -9.71 25.14
N LEU A 375 -18.77 -9.85 24.09
CA LEU A 375 -18.17 -8.71 23.40
C LEU A 375 -19.22 -7.81 22.72
N ASN A 376 -20.30 -8.39 22.17
CA ASN A 376 -21.35 -7.61 21.52
C ASN A 376 -22.17 -6.80 22.52
N GLU A 377 -22.43 -7.36 23.70
CA GLU A 377 -23.07 -6.62 24.79
C GLU A 377 -22.20 -5.47 25.27
N GLU A 378 -20.90 -5.68 25.45
CA GLU A 378 -19.95 -4.63 25.82
C GLU A 378 -19.87 -3.52 24.76
N ILE A 379 -19.81 -3.89 23.48
CA ILE A 379 -19.84 -2.92 22.38
C ILE A 379 -21.13 -2.10 22.40
N THR A 380 -22.28 -2.76 22.57
CA THR A 380 -23.58 -2.08 22.63
C THR A 380 -23.65 -1.08 23.79
N LYS A 381 -23.16 -1.47 24.97
CA LYS A 381 -23.05 -0.57 26.14
C LYS A 381 -22.14 0.62 25.86
N ALA A 382 -20.99 0.37 25.22
CA ALA A 382 -20.06 1.43 24.85
C ALA A 382 -20.66 2.38 23.80
N ILE A 383 -21.43 1.88 22.82
CA ILE A 383 -22.07 2.71 21.79
C ILE A 383 -23.02 3.72 22.45
N ASN A 384 -23.81 3.28 23.43
CA ASN A 384 -24.72 4.15 24.18
C ASN A 384 -24.02 5.23 25.01
N LYS A 385 -22.70 5.11 25.26
CA LYS A 385 -21.90 6.11 25.96
C LYS A 385 -21.45 7.25 25.03
N PHE A 386 -21.31 6.99 23.72
CA PHE A 386 -20.72 7.92 22.75
C PHE A 386 -21.69 8.41 21.66
N ASN A 387 -22.90 7.84 21.59
CA ASN A 387 -24.04 8.39 20.85
C ASN A 387 -24.90 9.23 21.78
#